data_AF-A0A8S3KAA2-F1
#
_entry.id   AF-A0A8S3KAA2-F1
#
_cell.length_a   1.000
_cell.length_b   1.000
_cell.length_c   1.000
_cell.angle_alpha   90.00
_cell.angle_beta   90.00
_cell.angle_gamma   90.00
#
_symmetry.space_group_name_H-M   'P 1'
#
loop_
_entity.id
_entity.type
_entity.pdbx_description
1 polymer ?
#
loop_
_entity_poly.entity_id
_entity_poly.type
_entity_poly.pdbx_seq_one_letter_code
_entity_poly.pdbx_strand_id
1 'polypeptide(L)' 'MEGADIGVGWVDTEGKVHFQDRHAFDFVKPVIDNTIENWLALRGRESNGGTAIQFRRLLDTCDPMDVEIKVE' A
#
# COMPACT_ATOMS: atom_id res chain seq x y z
N MET A 1 -12.99 -5.17 -7.42
CA MET A 1 -12.01 -4.11 -7.09
C MET A 1 -11.22 -3.76 -8.35
N GLU A 2 -11.83 -3.86 -9.53
CA GLU A 2 -11.18 -3.54 -10.80
C GLU A 2 -10.80 -2.05 -10.85
N GLY A 3 -9.58 -1.76 -11.31
CA GLY A 3 -9.00 -0.41 -11.39
C GLY A 3 -8.55 0.17 -10.04
N ALA A 4 -8.54 -0.61 -8.96
CA ALA A 4 -8.16 -0.12 -7.65
C ALA A 4 -6.63 -0.11 -7.46
N ASP A 5 -6.17 0.95 -6.82
CA ASP A 5 -4.82 1.17 -6.30
C ASP A 5 -4.82 0.83 -4.80
N ILE A 6 -3.97 -0.11 -4.39
CA ILE A 6 -4.12 -0.87 -3.14
C ILE A 6 -2.80 -0.97 -2.38
N GLY A 7 -2.73 -0.29 -1.23
CA GLY A 7 -1.73 -0.56 -0.20
C GLY A 7 -2.10 -1.75 0.70
N VAL A 8 -1.24 -2.77 0.79
CA VAL A 8 -1.40 -3.91 1.70
C VAL A 8 -0.27 -3.92 2.72
N GLY A 9 -0.61 -3.83 4.02
CA GLY A 9 0.38 -3.86 5.10
C GLY A 9 0.04 -4.86 6.20
N TRP A 10 1.09 -5.45 6.78
CA TRP A 10 1.00 -6.31 7.97
C TRP A 10 2.27 -6.19 8.81
N VAL A 11 2.22 -6.71 10.04
CA VAL A 11 3.39 -6.89 10.89
C VAL A 11 3.55 -8.39 11.09
N ASP A 12 4.76 -8.91 10.93
CA ASP A 12 5.02 -10.33 11.14
C ASP A 12 5.25 -10.66 12.62
N THR A 13 5.43 -11.95 12.90
CA THR A 13 5.65 -12.47 14.26
C THR A 13 6.96 -11.98 14.90
N GLU A 14 7.90 -11.45 14.12
CA GLU A 14 9.15 -10.86 14.60
C GLU A 14 8.99 -9.36 14.88
N GLY A 15 7.80 -8.80 14.65
CA GLY A 15 7.52 -7.37 14.78
C GLY A 15 7.99 -6.54 13.59
N LYS A 16 8.41 -7.18 12.49
CA LYS A 16 8.83 -6.49 11.27
C LYS A 16 7.61 -6.10 10.45
N VAL A 17 7.63 -4.85 9.99
CA VAL A 17 6.57 -4.27 9.15
C VAL A 17 6.80 -4.66 7.71
N HIS A 18 5.73 -5.08 7.05
CA HIS A 18 5.68 -5.32 5.62
C HIS A 18 4.61 -4.42 5.01
N PHE A 19 4.91 -3.89 3.83
CA PHE A 19 3.98 -3.05 3.07
C PHE A 19 4.22 -3.33 1.59
N GLN A 20 3.14 -3.44 0.82
CA GLN A 20 3.18 -3.71 -0.61
C GLN A 20 2.21 -2.80 -1.33
N ASP A 21 2.71 -2.24 -2.43
CA ASP A 21 1.91 -1.59 -3.45
C ASP A 21 1.36 -2.63 -4.43
N ARG A 22 0.08 -2.50 -4.79
CA ARG A 22 -0.64 -3.48 -5.60
C ARG A 22 -1.71 -2.81 -6.47
N HIS A 23 -1.82 -3.30 -7.70
CA HIS A 23 -2.85 -2.89 -8.63
C HIS A 23 -3.82 -4.04 -8.97
N ALA A 24 -5.12 -3.74 -9.01
CA ALA A 24 -6.17 -4.71 -9.29
C ALA A 24 -6.78 -4.49 -10.69
N PHE A 25 -6.36 -5.29 -11.67
CA PHE A 25 -6.86 -5.20 -13.05
C PHE A 25 -8.25 -5.80 -13.27
N ASP A 26 -8.77 -6.61 -12.34
CA ASP A 26 -10.08 -7.29 -12.43
C ASP A 26 -10.48 -7.78 -11.00
N PHE A 27 -11.57 -8.54 -10.87
CA PHE A 27 -12.00 -9.26 -9.69
C PHE A 27 -11.15 -10.51 -9.38
N VAL A 28 -9.84 -10.36 -9.50
CA VAL A 28 -8.83 -11.38 -9.22
C VAL A 28 -7.86 -10.87 -8.15
N LYS A 29 -6.90 -11.71 -7.75
CA LYS A 29 -5.84 -11.31 -6.82
C LYS A 29 -5.07 -10.11 -7.41
N PRO A 30 -4.98 -8.96 -6.69
CA PRO A 30 -4.19 -7.82 -7.14
C PRO A 30 -2.72 -8.21 -7.28
N VAL A 31 -2.09 -7.77 -8.37
CA VAL A 31 -0.67 -8.04 -8.60
C VAL A 31 0.18 -7.04 -7.82
N ILE A 32 1.47 -7.36 -7.60
CA ILE A 32 2.40 -6.38 -7.04
C ILE A 32 2.62 -5.31 -8.10
N ASP A 33 2.44 -4.04 -7.72
CA ASP A 33 2.84 -2.93 -8.57
C ASP A 33 4.32 -2.65 -8.36
N ASN A 34 5.08 -2.67 -9.45
CA ASN A 34 6.51 -2.44 -9.46
C ASN A 34 6.92 -1.44 -10.55
N THR A 35 5.95 -0.68 -11.07
CA THR A 35 6.18 0.32 -12.11
C THR A 35 7.00 1.47 -11.53
N ILE A 36 6.51 2.09 -10.45
CA ILE A 36 7.22 3.10 -9.66
C ILE A 36 6.95 2.89 -8.17
N GLU A 37 7.95 2.39 -7.43
CA GLU A 37 7.88 2.20 -5.97
C GLU A 37 7.89 3.55 -5.22
N ASN A 38 6.70 4.05 -4.89
CA ASN A 38 6.51 5.34 -4.22
C ASN A 38 5.86 5.25 -2.82
N TRP A 39 5.42 4.05 -2.44
CA TRP A 39 4.84 3.77 -1.13
C TRP A 39 5.93 3.33 -0.14
N LEU A 40 6.01 4.00 1.00
CA LEU A 40 7.06 3.76 2.00
C LEU A 40 6.44 3.45 3.36
N ALA A 41 6.70 2.24 3.88
CA ALA A 41 6.39 1.91 5.26
C ALA A 41 7.32 2.67 6.21
N LEU A 42 6.75 3.44 7.14
CA LEU A 42 7.53 4.23 8.10
C LEU A 42 7.68 3.50 9.43
N ARG A 43 6.58 2.95 9.94
CA ARG A 43 6.53 2.19 11.19
C ARG A 43 5.28 1.33 11.22
N GLY A 44 5.30 0.31 12.06
CA GLY A 44 4.16 -0.53 12.29
C GLY A 44 4.31 -1.22 13.64
N ARG A 45 3.18 -1.47 14.28
CA ARG A 45 3.12 -2.07 15.60
C ARG A 45 1.84 -2.89 15.73
N GLU A 46 1.98 -4.02 16.38
CA GLU A 46 0.85 -4.77 16.91
C GLU A 46 0.75 -4.55 18.42
N SER A 47 -0.44 -4.22 18.89
CA SER A 47 -0.72 -4.07 20.32
C SER A 47 -2.21 -4.20 20.57
N ASN A 48 -2.58 -4.82 21.69
CA ASN A 48 -3.97 -4.95 22.14
C ASN A 48 -4.91 -5.56 21.08
N GLY A 49 -4.41 -6.52 20.30
CA GLY A 49 -5.18 -7.19 19.23
C GLY A 49 -5.39 -6.34 17.97
N GLY A 50 -4.80 -5.14 17.89
CA GLY A 50 -4.83 -4.29 16.70
C GLY A 50 -3.46 -4.11 16.07
N THR A 51 -3.44 -3.92 14.75
CA THR A 51 -2.25 -3.63 13.94
C THR A 51 -2.37 -2.22 13.42
N ALA A 52 -1.36 -1.38 13.71
CA ALA A 52 -1.28 -0.02 13.19
C ALA A 52 -0.04 0.10 12.30
N ILE A 53 -0.20 0.58 11.07
CA ILE A 53 0.90 0.81 10.12
C ILE A 53 0.83 2.24 9.65
N GLN A 54 1.94 2.95 9.77
CA GLN A 54 2.13 4.27 9.20
C GLN A 54 2.95 4.14 7.92
N PHE A 55 2.46 4.75 6.86
CA PHE A 55 3.11 4.80 5.56
C PHE A 55 3.13 6.23 5.03
N ARG A 56 3.93 6.47 3.99
CA ARG A 56 3.93 7.69 3.17
C ARG A 56 3.78 7.29 1.72
N ARG A 57 2.99 8.08 0.99
CA ARG A 57 2.81 8.02 -0.46
C ARG A 57 2.75 9.46 -0.99
N LEU A 58 3.17 9.69 -2.22
CA LEU A 58 2.96 10.97 -2.90
C LEU A 58 1.47 11.15 -3.26
N LEU A 59 1.04 12.39 -3.46
CA LEU A 59 -0.31 12.71 -3.94
C LEU A 59 -0.45 12.38 -5.43
N ASP A 60 0.57 12.75 -6.20
CA ASP A 60 0.79 12.37 -7.58
C ASP A 60 2.13 11.64 -7.65
N THR A 61 2.09 10.39 -8.11
CA THR A 61 3.24 9.49 -8.18
C THR A 61 3.84 9.44 -9.58
N CYS A 62 3.17 10.05 -10.58
CA CYS A 62 3.43 9.88 -12.01
C CYS A 62 3.38 8.40 -12.47
N ASP A 63 2.81 7.49 -11.68
CA ASP A 63 2.63 6.09 -12.03
C ASP A 63 1.28 5.89 -12.71
N PRO A 64 1.21 5.36 -13.95
CA PRO A 64 -0.06 5.14 -14.64
C PRO A 64 -0.95 4.09 -13.96
N MET A 65 -0.43 3.29 -13.03
CA MET A 65 -1.18 2.27 -12.29
C MET A 65 -1.76 2.81 -10.97
N ASP A 66 -1.35 4.02 -10.57
CA ASP A 66 -1.77 4.69 -9.35
C ASP A 66 -2.97 5.62 -9.57
N VAL A 67 -3.76 5.84 -8.51
CA VAL A 67 -4.80 6.87 -8.48
C VAL A 67 -4.29 8.13 -7.81
N GLU A 68 -4.27 9.24 -8.57
CA GLU A 68 -3.91 10.58 -8.07
C GLU A 68 -4.86 11.04 -6.96
N ILE A 69 -4.28 11.48 -5.84
CA ILE A 69 -5.02 12.06 -4.72
C ILE A 69 -5.08 13.58 -4.90
N LYS A 70 -6.26 14.07 -5.26
CA LYS A 70 -6.51 15.51 -5.41
C LYS A 70 -6.78 16.14 -4.04
N VAL A 71 -6.15 17.26 -3.77
CA VAL A 71 -6.40 18.08 -2.59
C VAL A 71 -7.32 19.23 -3.00
N GLU A 72 -8.49 19.30 -2.40
CA GLU A 72 -9.46 20.41 -2.57
C GLU A 72 -9.07 21.64 -1.73
#